data_AF-A0A150UR18-F1
#
_entry.id   AF-A0A150UR18-F1
#
_cell.length_a   1.000
_cell.length_b   1.000
_cell.length_c   1.000
_cell.angle_alpha   90.00
_cell.angle_beta   90.00
_cell.angle_gamma   90.00
#
_symmetry.space_group_name_H-M   'P 1'
#
loop_
_entity.id
_entity.type
_entity.pdbx_description
1 polymer ?
#
loop_
_entity_poly.entity_id
_entity_poly.type
_entity_poly.pdbx_seq_one_letter_code
_entity_poly.pdbx_strand_id
1 'polypeptide(L)'
;MQLAFRLFTNPRKGFNRNTILLCIETATVVSGLVVYVAKFIGSYDINIASHLLLWLYLAAIVSIRVIDRPVNEPQIILSRYHTAFLYGWLWLLAAVLFRSALIHPVSSDDRSLPIFNFACFSLLFIVALNTGSNYHPKPYTPGDPAPSRELGASIAALFTFSWVDPIVWKAYKHVYELDDIWDLPPKDGAEAVNTTYNRTTAPGGLAWQLLSFVWRDLILQLCWAIIQALNSFIPVMLFRAVLQYIESPTDVSKHLISLYVLLILASGILSAVASGQTQWLGKKMCIRLRSILMSRIYLKALKRPLTMPLVQTEGNVPPSDRKRLEETHTSSGAVINMMSTDSSKVSEVTSVLHTAFAEAPIKIAVSTALLFIILGWSAIATLLSILLSLPISLSISKQLGRYQKLISMATDARIHDTTEAMNNIRTIKYFVWEDRFLARIDKHRKDELVNLRKRFTIWALAASAWSGIPMIIIALSFLTYTLIEKKTLVASVAFTALSLFGMLRAPLDQIISLIAQLQEVKVSIGRIERFLDELDTDKYSQLSDSTADELDSHLLGFERATFA
;
A
#
# COMPACT_ATOMS: atom_id res chain seq x y z
N MET A 1 -4.50 -6.85 -17.97
CA MET A 1 -5.59 -6.83 -18.98
C MET A 1 -5.26 -5.96 -20.20
N GLN A 2 -4.87 -4.68 -20.11
CA GLN A 2 -4.51 -3.88 -21.30
C GLN A 2 -3.14 -4.21 -21.96
N LEU A 3 -2.19 -4.80 -21.22
CA LEU A 3 -0.96 -5.32 -21.84
C LEU A 3 -1.24 -6.60 -22.66
N ALA A 4 -2.24 -7.38 -22.26
CA ALA A 4 -2.75 -8.52 -23.04
C ALA A 4 -3.43 -8.03 -24.32
N PHE A 5 -4.18 -6.93 -24.25
CA PHE A 5 -4.77 -6.32 -25.45
C PHE A 5 -3.73 -5.70 -26.39
N ARG A 6 -2.65 -5.10 -25.87
CA ARG A 6 -1.51 -4.63 -26.69
C ARG A 6 -0.64 -5.75 -27.28
N LEU A 7 -0.70 -6.96 -26.71
CA LEU A 7 -0.04 -8.16 -27.28
C LEU A 7 -0.83 -8.73 -28.48
N PHE A 8 -2.14 -8.51 -28.53
CA PHE A 8 -2.98 -8.95 -29.66
C PHE A 8 -2.98 -7.99 -30.86
N THR A 9 -2.57 -6.72 -30.67
CA THR A 9 -2.74 -5.66 -31.71
C THR A 9 -1.43 -5.18 -32.35
N ASN A 10 -0.27 -5.79 -32.05
CA ASN A 10 1.00 -5.43 -32.68
C ASN A 10 1.47 -6.51 -33.68
N PRO A 11 1.15 -6.40 -34.98
CA PRO A 11 1.38 -7.44 -35.98
C PRO A 11 2.85 -7.59 -36.44
N ARG A 12 3.81 -6.84 -35.86
CA ARG A 12 5.21 -6.81 -36.32
C ARG A 12 6.16 -7.82 -35.66
N LYS A 13 5.69 -8.63 -34.70
CA LYS A 13 6.46 -9.77 -34.17
C LYS A 13 5.62 -11.03 -34.33
N GLY A 14 6.11 -12.01 -35.08
CA GLY A 14 5.44 -13.30 -35.25
C GLY A 14 5.08 -13.94 -33.90
N PHE A 15 4.11 -14.84 -33.89
CA PHE A 15 3.71 -15.56 -32.67
C PHE A 15 4.93 -16.29 -32.06
N ASN A 16 5.45 -15.76 -30.96
CA ASN A 16 6.49 -16.41 -30.19
C ASN A 16 6.03 -17.82 -29.77
N ARG A 17 6.94 -18.81 -29.81
CA ARG A 17 6.70 -20.21 -29.38
C ARG A 17 5.97 -20.31 -28.04
N ASN A 18 6.33 -19.43 -27.10
CA ASN A 18 5.73 -19.34 -25.76
C ASN A 18 4.25 -18.89 -25.78
N THR A 19 3.86 -18.03 -26.71
CA THR A 19 2.48 -17.56 -26.87
C THR A 19 1.59 -18.67 -27.40
N ILE A 20 2.10 -19.47 -28.35
CA ILE A 20 1.39 -20.65 -28.89
C ILE A 20 1.20 -21.69 -27.79
N LEU A 21 2.27 -21.99 -27.04
CA LEU A 21 2.22 -22.94 -25.93
C LEU A 21 1.25 -22.48 -24.82
N LEU A 22 1.20 -21.19 -24.53
CA LEU A 22 0.23 -20.60 -23.61
C LEU A 22 -1.20 -20.76 -24.12
N CYS A 23 -1.49 -20.40 -25.38
CA CYS A 23 -2.83 -20.53 -25.95
C CYS A 23 -3.32 -21.97 -25.91
N ILE A 24 -2.45 -22.92 -26.25
CA ILE A 24 -2.75 -24.35 -26.18
C ILE A 24 -3.07 -24.77 -24.74
N GLU A 25 -2.24 -24.39 -23.77
CA GLU A 25 -2.48 -24.68 -22.35
C GLU A 25 -3.80 -24.08 -21.85
N THR A 26 -4.10 -22.83 -22.22
CA THR A 26 -5.38 -22.20 -21.87
C THR A 26 -6.56 -22.98 -22.44
N ALA A 27 -6.49 -23.41 -23.71
CA ALA A 27 -7.55 -24.17 -24.34
C ALA A 27 -7.78 -25.53 -23.64
N THR A 28 -6.71 -26.22 -23.27
CA THR A 28 -6.82 -27.52 -22.57
C THR A 28 -7.33 -27.36 -21.15
N VAL A 29 -6.87 -26.36 -20.40
CA VAL A 29 -7.37 -26.10 -19.05
C VAL A 29 -8.84 -25.68 -19.09
N VAL A 30 -9.22 -24.79 -20.00
CA VAL A 30 -10.62 -24.36 -20.16
C VAL A 30 -11.51 -25.53 -20.57
N SER A 31 -11.06 -26.41 -21.47
CA SER A 31 -11.77 -27.64 -21.81
C SER A 31 -11.97 -28.54 -20.58
N GLY A 32 -10.93 -28.75 -19.78
CA GLY A 32 -11.04 -29.47 -18.51
C GLY A 32 -12.02 -28.82 -17.54
N LEU A 33 -12.02 -27.48 -17.46
CA LEU A 33 -12.92 -26.69 -16.62
C LEU A 33 -14.39 -26.87 -17.02
N VAL A 34 -14.69 -26.85 -18.32
CA VAL A 34 -16.03 -27.11 -18.88
C VAL A 34 -16.50 -28.51 -18.53
N VAL A 35 -15.62 -29.50 -18.66
CA VAL A 35 -15.91 -30.90 -18.30
C VAL A 35 -16.24 -31.05 -16.81
N TYR A 36 -15.49 -30.38 -15.93
CA TYR A 36 -15.76 -30.40 -14.49
C TYR A 36 -17.05 -29.68 -14.10
N VAL A 37 -17.37 -28.56 -14.75
CA VAL A 37 -18.64 -27.85 -14.55
C VAL A 37 -19.81 -28.70 -15.05
N ALA A 38 -19.67 -29.37 -16.19
CA ALA A 38 -20.69 -30.28 -16.72
C ALA A 38 -20.94 -31.49 -15.79
N LYS A 39 -19.88 -32.04 -15.20
CA LYS A 39 -20.00 -33.09 -14.17
C LYS A 39 -20.69 -32.57 -12.91
N PHE A 40 -20.38 -31.34 -12.47
CA PHE A 40 -21.02 -30.72 -11.31
C PHE A 40 -22.53 -30.49 -11.52
N ILE A 41 -22.95 -30.16 -12.75
CA ILE A 41 -24.37 -29.98 -13.12
C ILE A 41 -25.08 -31.34 -13.32
N GLY A 42 -24.36 -32.46 -13.26
CA GLY A 42 -24.90 -33.81 -13.39
C GLY A 42 -25.25 -34.19 -14.84
N SER A 43 -24.71 -33.47 -15.83
CA SER A 43 -25.07 -33.67 -17.24
C SER A 43 -24.22 -34.70 -17.99
N TYR A 44 -23.13 -35.20 -17.42
CA TYR A 44 -22.18 -36.06 -18.15
C TYR A 44 -21.37 -37.01 -17.24
N ASP A 45 -21.36 -38.31 -17.59
CA ASP A 45 -20.39 -39.29 -17.09
C ASP A 45 -19.16 -39.30 -18.01
N ILE A 46 -17.99 -39.04 -17.44
CA ILE A 46 -16.75 -38.86 -18.20
C ILE A 46 -15.89 -40.12 -18.09
N ASN A 47 -15.45 -40.61 -19.25
CA ASN A 47 -14.67 -41.85 -19.37
C ASN A 47 -13.24 -41.68 -18.79
N ILE A 48 -12.72 -42.69 -18.07
CA ILE A 48 -11.43 -42.64 -17.36
C ILE A 48 -10.25 -42.38 -18.33
N ALA A 49 -10.35 -42.87 -19.56
CA ALA A 49 -9.33 -42.70 -20.60
C ALA A 49 -9.12 -41.24 -21.02
N SER A 50 -10.18 -40.41 -21.06
CA SER A 50 -10.06 -39.00 -21.43
C SER A 50 -9.39 -38.18 -20.33
N HIS A 51 -9.60 -38.54 -19.06
CA HIS A 51 -8.89 -37.96 -17.93
C HIS A 51 -7.40 -38.29 -17.96
N LEU A 52 -7.05 -39.55 -18.22
CA LEU A 52 -5.64 -40.00 -18.34
C LEU A 52 -4.90 -39.29 -19.48
N LEU A 53 -5.56 -39.07 -20.62
CA LEU A 53 -5.02 -38.28 -21.73
C LEU A 53 -4.79 -36.81 -21.36
N LEU A 54 -5.74 -36.19 -20.67
CA LEU A 54 -5.61 -34.81 -20.19
C LEU A 54 -4.45 -34.68 -19.18
N TRP A 55 -4.24 -35.70 -18.34
CA TRP A 55 -3.12 -35.76 -17.38
C TRP A 55 -1.76 -35.92 -18.06
N LEU A 56 -1.63 -36.85 -19.01
CA LEU A 56 -0.40 -37.02 -19.80
C LEU A 56 -0.04 -35.73 -20.55
N TYR A 57 -1.05 -35.03 -21.04
CA TYR A 57 -0.88 -33.77 -21.75
C TYR A 57 -0.46 -32.61 -20.84
N LEU A 58 -1.13 -32.42 -19.70
CA LEU A 58 -0.74 -31.41 -18.71
C LEU A 58 0.66 -31.68 -18.16
N ALA A 59 1.00 -32.94 -17.91
CA ALA A 59 2.34 -33.34 -17.47
C ALA A 59 3.42 -33.02 -18.51
N ALA A 60 3.13 -33.22 -19.81
CA ALA A 60 4.04 -32.86 -20.89
C ALA A 60 4.28 -31.33 -20.97
N ILE A 61 3.23 -30.51 -20.86
CA ILE A 61 3.36 -29.04 -20.88
C ILE A 61 4.16 -28.53 -19.68
N VAL A 62 3.89 -29.06 -18.48
CA VAL A 62 4.62 -28.68 -17.27
C VAL A 62 6.08 -29.09 -17.35
N SER A 63 6.36 -30.30 -17.87
CA SER A 63 7.73 -30.79 -18.07
C SER A 63 8.51 -29.92 -19.06
N ILE A 64 7.88 -29.55 -20.19
CA ILE A 64 8.48 -28.64 -21.18
C ILE A 64 8.83 -27.30 -20.53
N ARG A 65 7.94 -26.72 -19.71
CA ARG A 65 8.19 -25.43 -19.03
C ARG A 65 9.23 -25.50 -17.91
N VAL A 66 9.36 -26.64 -17.23
CA VAL A 66 10.40 -26.82 -16.21
C VAL A 66 11.78 -26.95 -16.85
N ILE A 67 11.85 -27.54 -18.04
CA ILE A 67 13.08 -27.75 -18.82
C ILE A 67 13.49 -26.46 -19.57
N ASP A 68 12.55 -25.84 -20.30
CA ASP A 68 12.75 -24.51 -20.89
C ASP A 68 12.54 -23.44 -19.81
N ARG A 69 13.55 -23.19 -18.96
CA ARG A 69 13.61 -21.97 -18.13
C ARG A 69 14.23 -20.84 -18.97
N PRO A 70 13.44 -20.00 -19.67
CA PRO A 70 14.04 -19.02 -20.57
C PRO A 70 14.49 -17.85 -19.70
N VAL A 71 15.80 -17.58 -19.75
CA VAL A 71 16.50 -16.75 -18.77
C VAL A 71 16.16 -15.25 -18.89
N ASN A 72 15.62 -14.78 -20.02
CA ASN A 72 15.69 -13.36 -20.38
C ASN A 72 14.44 -12.67 -20.98
N GLU A 73 13.22 -13.23 -20.87
CA GLU A 73 12.02 -12.55 -21.44
C GLU A 73 10.94 -12.10 -20.41
N PRO A 74 10.52 -10.81 -20.43
CA PRO A 74 9.49 -10.29 -19.54
C PRO A 74 8.08 -10.85 -19.82
N GLN A 75 7.82 -11.37 -21.02
CA GLN A 75 6.53 -11.97 -21.39
C GLN A 75 6.21 -13.23 -20.57
N ILE A 76 7.24 -13.89 -20.04
CA ILE A 76 7.12 -15.11 -19.24
C ILE A 76 6.56 -14.81 -17.85
N ILE A 77 6.80 -13.61 -17.32
CA ILE A 77 6.28 -13.20 -16.01
C ILE A 77 4.74 -13.20 -16.02
N LEU A 78 4.12 -12.66 -17.07
CA LEU A 78 2.66 -12.63 -17.20
C LEU A 78 2.07 -14.02 -17.43
N SER A 79 2.75 -14.85 -18.23
CA SER A 79 2.37 -16.25 -18.46
C SER A 79 2.33 -17.06 -17.17
N ARG A 80 3.27 -16.85 -16.24
CA ARG A 80 3.31 -17.52 -14.93
C ARG A 80 2.10 -17.21 -14.06
N TYR A 81 1.73 -15.94 -13.94
CA TYR A 81 0.52 -15.54 -13.21
C TYR A 81 -0.73 -16.16 -13.82
N HIS A 82 -0.78 -16.23 -15.15
CA HIS A 82 -1.91 -16.82 -15.86
C HIS A 82 -2.04 -18.32 -15.59
N THR A 83 -0.94 -19.09 -15.65
CA THR A 83 -0.99 -20.54 -15.39
C THR A 83 -1.28 -20.87 -13.94
N ALA A 84 -0.70 -20.13 -12.99
CA ALA A 84 -1.02 -20.31 -11.57
C ALA A 84 -2.50 -19.97 -11.28
N PHE A 85 -3.05 -18.95 -11.93
CA PHE A 85 -4.47 -18.61 -11.83
C PHE A 85 -5.38 -19.73 -12.36
N LEU A 86 -5.06 -20.26 -13.54
CA LEU A 86 -5.82 -21.35 -14.15
C LEU A 86 -5.79 -22.64 -13.31
N TYR A 87 -4.61 -23.04 -12.83
CA TYR A 87 -4.48 -24.22 -11.96
C TYR A 87 -5.13 -24.00 -10.59
N GLY A 88 -5.06 -22.79 -10.04
CA GLY A 88 -5.75 -22.44 -8.80
C GLY A 88 -7.27 -22.56 -8.93
N TRP A 89 -7.84 -22.16 -10.07
CA TRP A 89 -9.27 -22.29 -10.32
C TRP A 89 -9.70 -23.76 -10.50
N LEU A 90 -8.93 -24.54 -11.24
CA LEU A 90 -9.13 -25.99 -11.35
C LEU A 90 -9.05 -26.67 -9.98
N TRP A 91 -8.08 -26.28 -9.15
CA TRP A 91 -7.90 -26.80 -7.80
C TRP A 91 -9.12 -26.51 -6.91
N LEU A 92 -9.70 -25.30 -6.98
CA LEU A 92 -10.92 -24.96 -6.25
C LEU A 92 -12.12 -25.82 -6.67
N LEU A 93 -12.34 -26.02 -7.97
CA LEU A 93 -13.42 -26.87 -8.48
C LEU A 93 -13.21 -28.35 -8.08
N ALA A 94 -11.97 -28.83 -8.19
CA ALA A 94 -11.62 -30.18 -7.77
C ALA A 94 -11.81 -30.38 -6.25
N ALA A 95 -11.54 -29.38 -5.42
CA ALA A 95 -11.78 -29.43 -3.98
C ALA A 95 -13.27 -29.63 -3.65
N VAL A 96 -14.17 -28.95 -4.38
CA VAL A 96 -15.63 -29.10 -4.21
C VAL A 96 -16.08 -30.52 -4.57
N LEU A 97 -15.58 -31.07 -5.67
CA LEU A 97 -15.92 -32.42 -6.13
C LEU A 97 -15.33 -33.51 -5.23
N PHE A 98 -14.09 -33.33 -4.76
CA PHE A 98 -13.47 -34.17 -3.74
C PHE A 98 -14.31 -34.23 -2.46
N ARG A 99 -14.80 -33.07 -1.99
CA ARG A 99 -15.71 -33.01 -0.84
C ARG A 99 -17.02 -33.75 -1.13
N SER A 100 -17.63 -33.51 -2.29
CA SER A 100 -18.89 -34.17 -2.66
C SER A 100 -18.75 -35.71 -2.67
N ALA A 101 -17.65 -36.22 -3.23
CA ALA A 101 -17.32 -37.64 -3.26
C ALA A 101 -17.04 -38.25 -1.87
N LEU A 102 -16.57 -37.46 -0.90
CA LEU A 102 -16.38 -37.90 0.48
C LEU A 102 -17.68 -38.00 1.28
N ILE A 103 -18.65 -37.11 1.00
CA ILE A 103 -19.92 -37.03 1.75
C ILE A 103 -20.96 -38.00 1.19
N HIS A 104 -21.03 -38.16 -0.14
CA HIS A 104 -21.99 -39.03 -0.81
C HIS A 104 -21.28 -40.05 -1.72
N PRO A 105 -20.75 -41.15 -1.16
CA PRO A 105 -20.11 -42.19 -1.97
C PRO A 105 -21.18 -43.02 -2.70
N VAL A 106 -21.24 -42.89 -4.03
CA VAL A 106 -22.18 -43.65 -4.88
C VAL A 106 -21.56 -44.96 -5.39
N SER A 107 -20.26 -44.98 -5.72
CA SER A 107 -19.49 -46.17 -6.12
C SER A 107 -18.00 -46.08 -5.72
N SER A 108 -17.26 -47.20 -5.74
CA SER A 108 -15.82 -47.24 -5.44
C SER A 108 -14.96 -46.51 -6.48
N ASP A 109 -15.35 -46.59 -7.75
CA ASP A 109 -14.66 -45.93 -8.86
C ASP A 109 -14.99 -44.43 -8.93
N ASP A 110 -16.23 -44.05 -8.56
CA ASP A 110 -16.61 -42.64 -8.41
C ASP A 110 -15.94 -41.95 -7.22
N ARG A 111 -15.44 -42.72 -6.25
CA ARG A 111 -14.70 -42.18 -5.11
C ARG A 111 -13.21 -42.01 -5.40
N SER A 112 -12.56 -42.95 -6.09
CA SER A 112 -11.12 -42.93 -6.32
C SER A 112 -10.68 -41.84 -7.31
N LEU A 113 -11.46 -41.60 -8.36
CA LEU A 113 -11.13 -40.66 -9.43
C LEU A 113 -11.10 -39.19 -8.94
N PRO A 114 -12.09 -38.65 -8.19
CA PRO A 114 -12.02 -37.28 -7.66
C PRO A 114 -10.88 -37.07 -6.66
N ILE A 115 -10.55 -38.11 -5.87
CA ILE A 115 -9.42 -38.07 -4.91
C ILE A 115 -8.09 -37.95 -5.67
N PHE A 116 -7.89 -38.80 -6.68
CA PHE A 116 -6.68 -38.74 -7.53
C PHE A 116 -6.57 -37.40 -8.26
N ASN A 117 -7.66 -36.92 -8.86
CA ASN A 117 -7.67 -35.63 -9.55
C ASN A 117 -7.35 -34.47 -8.60
N PHE A 118 -7.93 -34.45 -7.40
CA PHE A 118 -7.62 -33.43 -6.40
C PHE A 118 -6.14 -33.46 -5.97
N ALA A 119 -5.57 -34.64 -5.75
CA ALA A 119 -4.16 -34.78 -5.40
C ALA A 119 -3.24 -34.23 -6.51
N CYS A 120 -3.52 -34.58 -7.77
CA CYS A 120 -2.73 -34.15 -8.90
C CYS A 120 -2.89 -32.64 -9.20
N PHE A 121 -4.10 -32.07 -9.07
CA PHE A 121 -4.27 -30.61 -9.19
C PHE A 121 -3.61 -29.85 -8.05
N SER A 122 -3.61 -30.42 -6.83
CA SER A 122 -2.88 -29.85 -5.70
C SER A 122 -1.38 -29.81 -5.99
N LEU A 123 -0.82 -30.89 -6.53
CA LEU A 123 0.58 -30.94 -6.93
C LEU A 123 0.90 -29.90 -8.02
N LEU A 124 0.10 -29.84 -9.09
CA LEU A 124 0.29 -28.86 -10.17
C LEU A 124 0.21 -27.41 -9.67
N PHE A 125 -0.74 -27.13 -8.78
CA PHE A 125 -0.89 -25.80 -8.20
C PHE A 125 0.30 -25.43 -7.31
N ILE A 126 0.76 -26.36 -6.45
CA ILE A 126 1.95 -26.15 -5.61
C ILE A 126 3.21 -25.93 -6.46
N VAL A 127 3.40 -26.73 -7.51
CA VAL A 127 4.54 -26.58 -8.44
C VAL A 127 4.46 -25.21 -9.13
N ALA A 128 3.30 -24.82 -9.66
CA ALA A 128 3.13 -23.51 -10.31
C ALA A 128 3.38 -22.33 -9.36
N LEU A 129 2.98 -22.45 -8.09
CA LEU A 129 3.25 -21.44 -7.07
C LEU A 129 4.74 -21.33 -6.71
N ASN A 130 5.46 -22.45 -6.65
CA ASN A 130 6.86 -22.49 -6.21
C ASN A 130 7.87 -22.34 -7.36
N THR A 131 7.45 -22.39 -8.61
CA THR A 131 8.35 -22.25 -9.76
C THR A 131 8.83 -20.79 -9.88
N GLY A 132 10.02 -20.52 -9.37
CA GLY A 132 10.78 -19.27 -9.56
C GLY A 132 11.59 -19.28 -10.86
N SER A 133 12.10 -18.12 -11.25
CA SER A 133 13.01 -17.94 -12.38
C SER A 133 14.27 -17.21 -11.92
N ASN A 134 15.43 -17.50 -12.52
CA ASN A 134 16.65 -16.73 -12.29
C ASN A 134 16.72 -15.51 -13.23
N TYR A 135 15.57 -14.89 -13.51
CA TYR A 135 15.50 -13.76 -14.43
C TYR A 135 16.14 -12.51 -13.80
N HIS A 136 17.15 -11.98 -14.47
CA HIS A 136 17.79 -10.73 -14.14
C HIS A 136 17.72 -9.80 -15.35
N PRO A 137 17.09 -8.62 -15.26
CA PRO A 137 16.87 -7.75 -16.42
C PRO A 137 18.13 -7.06 -16.93
N LYS A 138 19.22 -7.07 -16.16
CA LYS A 138 20.56 -6.68 -16.60
C LYS A 138 21.51 -7.86 -16.36
N PRO A 139 22.42 -8.18 -17.30
CA PRO A 139 23.48 -9.14 -17.04
C PRO A 139 24.34 -8.63 -15.88
N TYR A 140 24.56 -9.48 -14.87
CA TYR A 140 25.35 -9.12 -13.69
C TYR A 140 26.83 -8.99 -14.08
N THR A 141 27.34 -7.77 -14.00
CA THR A 141 28.77 -7.45 -14.15
C THR A 141 29.42 -7.46 -12.76
N PRO A 142 30.52 -8.21 -12.53
CA PRO A 142 31.25 -8.17 -11.27
C PRO A 142 31.72 -6.75 -10.97
N GLY A 143 31.15 -6.12 -9.93
CA GLY A 143 31.39 -4.71 -9.57
C GLY A 143 30.11 -3.89 -9.39
N ASP A 144 29.00 -4.30 -10.01
CA ASP A 144 27.69 -3.67 -9.80
C ASP A 144 26.93 -4.30 -8.62
N PRO A 145 26.01 -3.56 -7.97
CA PRO A 145 25.16 -4.10 -6.92
C PRO A 145 24.37 -5.31 -7.43
N ALA A 146 24.20 -6.32 -6.58
CA ALA A 146 23.49 -7.53 -6.97
C ALA A 146 22.03 -7.20 -7.38
N PRO A 147 21.48 -7.81 -8.45
CA PRO A 147 20.13 -7.49 -8.91
C PRO A 147 19.06 -7.91 -7.90
N SER A 148 17.98 -7.13 -7.79
CA SER A 148 16.83 -7.49 -6.97
C SER A 148 16.26 -8.87 -7.34
N ARG A 149 16.01 -9.68 -6.31
CA ARG A 149 15.45 -11.04 -6.44
C ARG A 149 13.93 -11.05 -6.62
N GLU A 150 13.26 -9.90 -6.52
CA GLU A 150 11.80 -9.82 -6.64
C GLU A 150 11.28 -10.32 -8.01
N LEU A 151 11.95 -9.95 -9.11
CA LEU A 151 11.50 -10.31 -10.46
C LEU A 151 11.64 -11.81 -10.76
N GLY A 152 12.61 -12.45 -10.12
CA GLY A 152 12.88 -13.88 -10.21
C GLY A 152 12.10 -14.74 -9.22
N ALA A 153 11.54 -14.13 -8.18
CA ALA A 153 10.81 -14.83 -7.13
C ALA A 153 9.64 -15.67 -7.68
N SER A 154 9.38 -16.80 -7.02
CA SER A 154 8.17 -17.60 -7.25
C SER A 154 6.93 -16.86 -6.75
N ILE A 155 5.74 -17.24 -7.21
CA ILE A 155 4.49 -16.60 -6.77
C ILE A 155 4.28 -16.81 -5.26
N ALA A 156 4.62 -18.00 -4.75
CA ALA A 156 4.64 -18.28 -3.32
C ALA A 156 5.60 -17.34 -2.57
N ALA A 157 6.81 -17.13 -3.10
CA ALA A 157 7.77 -16.21 -2.50
C ALA A 157 7.31 -14.74 -2.54
N LEU A 158 6.58 -14.33 -3.59
CA LEU A 158 5.98 -13.00 -3.67
C LEU A 158 4.84 -12.80 -2.66
N PHE A 159 4.02 -13.83 -2.41
CA PHE A 159 2.95 -13.76 -1.42
C PHE A 159 3.45 -13.81 0.02
N THR A 160 4.51 -14.58 0.28
CA THR A 160 5.11 -14.75 1.62
C THR A 160 6.25 -13.77 1.90
N PHE A 161 6.70 -13.01 0.90
CA PHE A 161 7.88 -12.14 0.95
C PHE A 161 9.21 -12.86 1.24
N SER A 162 9.28 -14.18 1.05
CA SER A 162 10.49 -14.97 1.34
C SER A 162 11.69 -14.63 0.45
N TRP A 163 11.48 -13.89 -0.65
CA TRP A 163 12.58 -13.38 -1.46
C TRP A 163 13.45 -12.35 -0.72
N VAL A 164 12.97 -11.78 0.40
CA VAL A 164 13.71 -10.86 1.28
C VAL A 164 14.54 -11.60 2.33
N ASP A 165 14.20 -12.85 2.65
CA ASP A 165 14.88 -13.66 3.69
C ASP A 165 16.41 -13.66 3.58
N PRO A 166 17.03 -13.72 2.38
CA PRO A 166 18.49 -13.66 2.25
C PRO A 166 19.10 -12.34 2.79
N ILE A 167 18.42 -11.21 2.62
CA ILE A 167 18.85 -9.91 3.17
C ILE A 167 18.81 -9.98 4.70
N VAL A 168 17.67 -10.43 5.24
CA VAL A 168 17.46 -10.50 6.69
C VAL A 168 18.49 -11.41 7.34
N TRP A 169 18.75 -12.57 6.74
CA TRP A 169 19.71 -13.53 7.26
C TRP A 169 21.16 -13.04 7.15
N LYS A 170 21.50 -12.32 6.08
CA LYS A 170 22.82 -11.69 5.93
C LYS A 170 23.01 -10.57 6.96
N ALA A 171 22.01 -9.71 7.14
CA ALA A 171 22.00 -8.63 8.14
C ALA A 171 22.04 -9.15 9.58
N TYR A 172 21.49 -10.35 9.85
CA TYR A 172 21.60 -11.00 11.14
C TYR A 172 23.04 -11.46 11.44
N LYS A 173 23.77 -11.90 10.41
CA LYS A 173 25.14 -12.44 10.55
C LYS A 173 26.23 -11.38 10.46
N HIS A 174 26.03 -10.35 9.66
CA HIS A 174 27.01 -9.31 9.35
C HIS A 174 26.35 -7.94 9.38
N VAL A 175 27.14 -6.91 9.74
CA VAL A 175 26.70 -5.52 9.61
C VAL A 175 26.47 -5.24 8.12
N TYR A 176 25.28 -4.76 7.80
CA TYR A 176 24.87 -4.55 6.42
C TYR A 176 25.46 -3.24 5.88
N GLU A 177 26.23 -3.32 4.79
CA GLU A 177 26.84 -2.15 4.15
C GLU A 177 26.07 -1.75 2.86
N LEU A 178 26.42 -0.60 2.28
CA LEU A 178 25.75 -0.09 1.08
C LEU A 178 25.93 -1.04 -0.12
N ASP A 179 27.10 -1.67 -0.23
CA ASP A 179 27.45 -2.61 -1.31
C ASP A 179 26.65 -3.92 -1.24
N ASP A 180 26.06 -4.22 -0.08
CA ASP A 180 25.20 -5.39 0.11
C ASP A 180 23.76 -5.14 -0.36
N ILE A 181 23.37 -3.90 -0.62
CA ILE A 181 22.02 -3.55 -1.06
C ILE A 181 21.81 -3.98 -2.51
N TRP A 182 20.66 -4.60 -2.78
CA TRP A 182 20.31 -4.98 -4.14
C TRP A 182 19.95 -3.78 -5.01
N ASP A 183 20.31 -3.83 -6.29
CA ASP A 183 19.89 -2.84 -7.28
C ASP A 183 18.36 -2.86 -7.45
N LEU A 184 17.79 -1.70 -7.75
CA LEU A 184 16.37 -1.56 -7.95
C LEU A 184 15.92 -2.28 -9.24
N PRO A 185 14.69 -2.82 -9.27
CA PRO A 185 14.07 -3.23 -10.53
C PRO A 185 14.13 -2.08 -11.54
N PRO A 186 14.45 -2.31 -12.83
CA PRO A 186 14.59 -1.23 -13.82
C PRO A 186 13.34 -0.35 -13.98
N LYS A 187 12.15 -0.89 -13.70
CA LYS A 187 10.88 -0.16 -13.69
C LYS A 187 10.79 0.88 -12.57
N ASP A 188 11.46 0.62 -11.44
CA ASP A 188 11.42 1.43 -10.23
C ASP A 188 12.60 2.42 -10.14
N GLY A 189 13.55 2.35 -11.09
CA GLY A 189 14.64 3.33 -11.21
C GLY A 189 14.11 4.74 -11.54
N ALA A 190 14.78 5.77 -10.99
CA ALA A 190 14.32 7.15 -11.08
C ALA A 190 14.09 7.64 -12.53
N GLU A 191 15.00 7.32 -13.44
CA GLU A 191 14.87 7.70 -14.85
C GLU A 191 13.64 7.05 -15.51
N ALA A 192 13.44 5.74 -15.32
CA ALA A 192 12.31 5.01 -15.88
C ALA A 192 10.97 5.51 -15.33
N VAL A 193 10.90 5.82 -14.04
CA VAL A 193 9.71 6.36 -13.39
C VAL A 193 9.39 7.75 -13.92
N ASN A 194 10.39 8.65 -14.00
CA ASN A 194 10.18 10.02 -14.48
C ASN A 194 9.80 10.08 -15.97
N THR A 195 10.44 9.27 -16.81
CA THR A 195 10.10 9.17 -18.24
C THR A 195 8.70 8.60 -18.45
N THR A 196 8.30 7.61 -17.66
CA THR A 196 6.93 7.06 -17.70
C THR A 196 5.92 8.10 -17.24
N TYR A 197 6.20 8.84 -16.16
CA TYR A 197 5.36 9.91 -15.66
C TYR A 197 5.13 10.98 -16.72
N ASN A 198 6.20 11.51 -17.33
CA ASN A 198 6.08 12.54 -18.37
C ASN A 198 5.28 12.08 -19.60
N ARG A 199 5.24 10.77 -19.88
CA ARG A 199 4.48 10.19 -21.02
C ARG A 199 3.03 9.87 -20.71
N THR A 200 2.67 9.63 -19.44
CA THR A 200 1.38 9.03 -19.07
C THR A 200 0.48 9.95 -18.25
N THR A 201 1.04 10.99 -17.66
CA THR A 201 0.33 11.91 -16.78
C THR A 201 -0.65 12.80 -17.53
N ALA A 202 -1.87 12.93 -17.02
CA ALA A 202 -2.88 13.82 -17.57
C ALA A 202 -2.61 15.30 -17.20
N PRO A 203 -2.95 16.27 -18.06
CA PRO A 203 -2.87 17.68 -17.71
C PRO A 203 -3.83 18.01 -16.56
N GLY A 204 -3.45 18.95 -15.69
CA GLY A 204 -4.21 19.36 -14.50
C GLY A 204 -3.29 19.77 -13.35
N GLY A 205 -3.85 20.01 -12.17
CA GLY A 205 -3.08 20.32 -10.96
C GLY A 205 -2.23 19.15 -10.47
N LEU A 206 -1.22 19.42 -9.64
CA LEU A 206 -0.22 18.45 -9.19
C LEU A 206 -0.86 17.21 -8.56
N ALA A 207 -1.89 17.38 -7.72
CA ALA A 207 -2.60 16.26 -7.08
C ALA A 207 -3.22 15.30 -8.11
N TRP A 208 -3.87 15.85 -9.14
CA TRP A 208 -4.51 15.06 -10.20
C TRP A 208 -3.47 14.38 -11.10
N GLN A 209 -2.36 15.07 -11.39
CA GLN A 209 -1.23 14.50 -12.11
C GLN A 209 -0.67 13.26 -11.39
N LEU A 210 -0.40 13.36 -10.08
CA LEU A 210 0.11 12.23 -9.29
C LEU A 210 -0.91 11.09 -9.21
N LEU A 211 -2.19 11.40 -9.01
CA LEU A 211 -3.25 10.40 -8.93
C LEU A 211 -3.44 9.66 -10.26
N SER A 212 -3.47 10.38 -11.39
CA SER A 212 -3.58 9.81 -12.73
C SER A 212 -2.35 8.99 -13.15
N PHE A 213 -1.21 9.16 -12.49
CA PHE A 213 -0.06 8.28 -12.69
C PHE A 213 -0.24 6.93 -11.96
N VAL A 214 -0.70 6.95 -10.70
CA VAL A 214 -0.78 5.74 -9.85
C VAL A 214 -2.13 5.01 -9.89
N TRP A 215 -3.16 5.54 -10.55
CA TRP A 215 -4.53 5.01 -10.45
C TRP A 215 -4.66 3.51 -10.71
N ARG A 216 -3.84 2.94 -11.60
CA ARG A 216 -3.86 1.50 -11.93
C ARG A 216 -3.40 0.66 -10.75
N ASP A 217 -2.30 1.06 -10.14
CA ASP A 217 -1.74 0.39 -8.96
C ASP A 217 -2.65 0.62 -7.75
N LEU A 218 -3.30 1.79 -7.67
CA LEU A 218 -4.30 2.10 -6.64
C LEU A 218 -5.56 1.23 -6.75
N ILE A 219 -6.09 0.99 -7.96
CA ILE A 219 -7.21 0.05 -8.14
C ILE A 219 -6.81 -1.36 -7.69
N LEU A 220 -5.61 -1.81 -8.05
CA LEU A 220 -5.13 -3.12 -7.62
C LEU A 220 -4.99 -3.20 -6.08
N GLN A 221 -4.48 -2.14 -5.45
CA GLN A 221 -4.44 -2.02 -3.99
C GLN A 221 -5.84 -2.05 -3.37
N LEU A 222 -6.80 -1.32 -3.95
CA LEU A 222 -8.20 -1.31 -3.52
C LEU A 222 -8.83 -2.70 -3.63
N CYS A 223 -8.58 -3.45 -4.71
CA CYS A 223 -9.07 -4.82 -4.86
C CYS A 223 -8.57 -5.74 -3.73
N TRP A 224 -7.28 -5.67 -3.40
CA TRP A 224 -6.73 -6.44 -2.27
C TRP A 224 -7.30 -6.01 -0.93
N ALA A 225 -7.50 -4.70 -0.72
CA ALA A 225 -8.11 -4.17 0.49
C ALA A 225 -9.57 -4.63 0.66
N ILE A 226 -10.34 -4.71 -0.43
CA ILE A 226 -11.72 -5.26 -0.42
C ILE A 226 -11.70 -6.74 -0.02
N ILE A 227 -10.81 -7.53 -0.62
CA ILE A 227 -10.64 -8.95 -0.27
C ILE A 227 -10.29 -9.09 1.21
N GLN A 228 -9.32 -8.31 1.70
CA GLN A 228 -8.93 -8.29 3.11
C GLN A 228 -10.10 -7.92 4.03
N ALA A 229 -10.85 -6.87 3.69
CA ALA A 229 -11.96 -6.38 4.50
C ALA A 229 -13.07 -7.43 4.60
N LEU A 230 -13.51 -8.01 3.48
CA LEU A 230 -14.55 -9.05 3.47
C LEU A 230 -14.09 -10.32 4.18
N ASN A 231 -12.86 -10.78 3.90
CA ASN A 231 -12.31 -11.99 4.50
C ASN A 231 -12.09 -11.86 6.02
N SER A 232 -11.94 -10.65 6.56
CA SER A 232 -11.82 -10.44 8.00
C SER A 232 -13.07 -10.87 8.80
N PHE A 233 -14.24 -10.94 8.16
CA PHE A 233 -15.49 -11.40 8.79
C PHE A 233 -15.68 -12.92 8.74
N ILE A 234 -15.01 -13.61 7.82
CA ILE A 234 -15.17 -15.06 7.62
C ILE A 234 -14.76 -15.83 8.89
N PRO A 235 -13.58 -15.60 9.52
CA PRO A 235 -13.22 -16.26 10.77
C PRO A 235 -14.25 -16.05 11.88
N VAL A 236 -14.81 -14.84 11.98
CA VAL A 236 -15.78 -14.48 13.03
C VAL A 236 -17.10 -15.23 12.84
N MET A 237 -17.59 -15.32 11.60
CA MET A 237 -18.81 -16.09 11.30
C MET A 237 -18.61 -17.60 11.44
N LEU A 238 -17.44 -18.12 11.03
CA LEU A 238 -17.11 -19.53 11.22
C LEU A 238 -16.97 -19.88 12.71
N PHE A 239 -16.35 -19.00 13.49
CA PHE A 239 -16.25 -19.15 14.94
C PHE A 239 -17.63 -19.16 15.61
N ARG A 240 -18.55 -18.30 15.16
CA ARG A 240 -19.96 -18.35 15.59
C ARG A 240 -20.58 -19.72 15.33
N ALA A 241 -20.41 -20.28 14.13
CA ALA A 241 -20.96 -21.59 13.77
C ALA A 241 -20.36 -22.72 14.63
N VAL A 242 -19.06 -22.64 14.96
CA VAL A 242 -18.41 -23.57 15.89
C VAL A 242 -19.02 -23.47 17.29
N LEU A 243 -19.28 -22.25 17.80
CA LEU A 243 -19.93 -22.07 19.10
C LEU A 243 -21.37 -22.60 19.12
N GLN A 244 -22.13 -22.38 18.05
CA GLN A 244 -23.50 -22.92 17.93
C GLN A 244 -23.52 -24.45 17.95
N TYR A 245 -22.51 -25.11 17.36
CA TYR A 245 -22.37 -26.55 17.46
C TYR A 245 -22.09 -27.03 18.89
N ILE A 246 -21.27 -26.29 19.65
CA ILE A 246 -20.97 -26.62 21.05
C ILE A 246 -22.24 -26.47 21.92
N GLU A 247 -23.08 -25.48 21.61
CA GLU A 247 -24.37 -25.25 22.28
C GLU A 247 -25.40 -26.37 21.95
N SER A 248 -25.46 -26.80 20.69
CA SER A 248 -26.40 -27.83 20.21
C SER A 248 -25.70 -28.90 19.35
N PRO A 249 -25.13 -29.96 19.95
CA PRO A 249 -24.32 -30.96 19.25
C PRO A 249 -25.08 -31.86 18.26
N THR A 250 -26.41 -31.85 18.28
CA THR A 250 -27.28 -32.76 17.51
C THR A 250 -27.51 -32.33 16.07
N ASP A 251 -27.33 -31.05 15.75
CA ASP A 251 -27.79 -30.48 14.47
C ASP A 251 -26.72 -30.55 13.36
N VAL A 252 -25.47 -30.89 13.70
CA VAL A 252 -24.32 -30.75 12.78
C VAL A 252 -23.41 -31.98 12.81
N SER A 253 -22.99 -32.46 11.64
CA SER A 253 -22.06 -33.59 11.53
C SER A 253 -20.63 -33.21 11.95
N LYS A 254 -19.93 -34.10 12.66
CA LYS A 254 -18.54 -33.88 13.15
C LYS A 254 -17.56 -33.43 12.07
N HIS A 255 -17.71 -33.94 10.85
CA HIS A 255 -16.85 -33.58 9.71
C HIS A 255 -17.03 -32.12 9.25
N LEU A 256 -18.21 -31.54 9.44
CA LEU A 256 -18.49 -30.15 9.07
C LEU A 256 -17.78 -29.15 10.00
N ILE A 257 -17.63 -29.47 11.29
CA ILE A 257 -16.87 -28.62 12.22
C ILE A 257 -15.38 -28.67 11.92
N SER A 258 -14.83 -29.86 11.65
CA SER A 258 -13.44 -29.97 11.23
C SER A 258 -13.13 -29.12 9.99
N LEU A 259 -14.10 -29.01 9.08
CA LEU A 259 -14.00 -28.11 7.91
C LEU A 259 -14.05 -26.64 8.33
N TYR A 260 -14.94 -26.23 9.23
CA TYR A 260 -14.99 -24.84 9.73
C TYR A 260 -13.68 -24.42 10.39
N VAL A 261 -13.07 -25.28 11.20
CA VAL A 261 -11.77 -25.01 11.83
C VAL A 261 -10.67 -24.86 10.77
N LEU A 262 -10.63 -25.74 9.77
CA LEU A 262 -9.67 -25.62 8.65
C LEU A 262 -9.89 -24.33 7.84
N LEU A 263 -11.16 -23.93 7.62
CA LEU A 263 -11.50 -22.70 6.92
C LEU A 263 -11.14 -21.44 7.71
N ILE A 264 -11.18 -21.49 9.06
CA ILE A 264 -10.66 -20.40 9.91
C ILE A 264 -9.15 -20.23 9.65
N LEU A 265 -8.38 -21.32 9.60
CA LEU A 265 -6.94 -21.24 9.29
C LEU A 265 -6.70 -20.70 7.86
N ALA A 266 -7.44 -21.21 6.87
CA ALA A 266 -7.31 -20.80 5.47
C ALA A 266 -7.65 -19.31 5.28
N SER A 267 -8.72 -18.84 5.92
CA SER A 267 -9.09 -17.41 5.91
C SER A 267 -8.07 -16.55 6.66
N GLY A 268 -7.42 -17.05 7.72
CA GLY A 268 -6.29 -16.37 8.35
C GLY A 268 -5.11 -16.15 7.40
N ILE A 269 -4.71 -17.19 6.66
CA ILE A 269 -3.63 -17.12 5.66
C ILE A 269 -3.99 -16.13 4.55
N LEU A 270 -5.22 -16.20 4.03
CA LEU A 270 -5.69 -15.26 3.00
C LEU A 270 -5.69 -13.82 3.49
N SER A 271 -6.10 -13.57 4.74
CA SER A 271 -6.05 -12.24 5.36
C SER A 271 -4.62 -11.72 5.46
N ALA A 272 -3.66 -12.56 5.87
CA ALA A 272 -2.26 -12.20 5.97
C ALA A 272 -1.66 -11.83 4.61
N VAL A 273 -1.93 -12.65 3.58
CA VAL A 273 -1.47 -12.37 2.20
C VAL A 273 -2.10 -11.08 1.67
N ALA A 274 -3.42 -10.93 1.78
CA ALA A 274 -4.12 -9.73 1.29
C ALA A 274 -3.63 -8.45 2.00
N SER A 275 -3.40 -8.51 3.32
CA SER A 275 -2.83 -7.40 4.08
C SER A 275 -1.42 -7.05 3.60
N GLY A 276 -0.54 -8.06 3.45
CA GLY A 276 0.83 -7.87 3.01
C GLY A 276 0.91 -7.28 1.60
N GLN A 277 0.12 -7.79 0.66
CA GLN A 277 0.08 -7.27 -0.70
C GLN A 277 -0.46 -5.82 -0.75
N THR A 278 -1.52 -5.52 0.00
CA THR A 278 -2.10 -4.17 0.07
C THR A 278 -1.07 -3.14 0.55
N GLN A 279 -0.30 -3.49 1.59
CA GLN A 279 0.77 -2.63 2.12
C GLN A 279 1.96 -2.53 1.15
N TRP A 280 2.39 -3.64 0.55
CA TRP A 280 3.51 -3.66 -0.40
C TRP A 280 3.25 -2.79 -1.63
N LEU A 281 2.06 -2.91 -2.24
CA LEU A 281 1.67 -2.06 -3.37
C LEU A 281 1.64 -0.58 -2.96
N GLY A 282 1.09 -0.29 -1.78
CA GLY A 282 1.08 1.06 -1.20
C GLY A 282 2.48 1.67 -1.08
N LYS A 283 3.44 0.91 -0.55
CA LYS A 283 4.82 1.38 -0.37
C LYS A 283 5.57 1.53 -1.70
N LYS A 284 5.31 0.68 -2.69
CA LYS A 284 5.86 0.86 -4.04
C LYS A 284 5.38 2.14 -4.71
N MET A 285 4.08 2.44 -4.62
CA MET A 285 3.54 3.69 -5.15
C MET A 285 4.15 4.90 -4.44
N CYS A 286 4.28 4.84 -3.11
CA CYS A 286 4.92 5.88 -2.31
C CYS A 286 6.35 6.17 -2.80
N ILE A 287 7.21 5.16 -2.95
CA ILE A 287 8.60 5.36 -3.41
C ILE A 287 8.64 5.98 -4.81
N ARG A 288 7.80 5.50 -5.74
CA ARG A 288 7.73 6.06 -7.11
C ARG A 288 7.30 7.52 -7.11
N LEU A 289 6.26 7.88 -6.35
CA LEU A 289 5.80 9.26 -6.26
C LEU A 289 6.82 10.17 -5.60
N ARG A 290 7.51 9.70 -4.55
CA ARG A 290 8.59 10.44 -3.89
C ARG A 290 9.72 10.73 -4.87
N SER A 291 10.11 9.76 -5.69
CA SER A 291 11.13 9.92 -6.74
C SER A 291 10.73 10.97 -7.79
N ILE A 292 9.46 10.97 -8.24
CA ILE A 292 8.93 11.96 -9.18
C ILE A 292 8.95 13.37 -8.56
N LEU A 293 8.45 13.51 -7.34
CA LEU A 293 8.40 14.80 -6.65
C LEU A 293 9.81 15.36 -6.41
N MET A 294 10.73 14.54 -5.91
CA MET A 294 12.13 14.94 -5.71
C MET A 294 12.78 15.38 -7.02
N SER A 295 12.61 14.60 -8.09
CA SER A 295 13.14 14.92 -9.41
C SER A 295 12.60 16.25 -9.94
N ARG A 296 11.28 16.48 -9.87
CA ARG A 296 10.67 17.74 -10.33
C ARG A 296 11.10 18.94 -9.51
N ILE A 297 11.13 18.82 -8.18
CA ILE A 297 11.56 19.90 -7.29
C ILE A 297 13.04 20.23 -7.56
N TYR A 298 13.88 19.21 -7.74
CA TYR A 298 15.30 19.39 -8.04
C TYR A 298 15.54 20.05 -9.40
N LEU A 299 14.87 19.57 -10.45
CA LEU A 299 14.96 20.17 -11.79
C LEU A 299 14.44 21.62 -11.80
N LYS A 300 13.40 21.91 -11.03
CA LYS A 300 12.89 23.28 -10.86
C LYS A 300 13.90 24.16 -10.14
N ALA A 301 14.51 23.67 -9.06
CA ALA A 301 15.52 24.40 -8.31
C ALA A 301 16.73 24.80 -9.18
N LEU A 302 17.14 23.95 -10.13
CA LEU A 302 18.22 24.25 -11.08
C LEU A 302 17.86 25.32 -12.13
N LYS A 303 16.56 25.54 -12.37
CA LYS A 303 16.05 26.49 -13.36
C LYS A 303 15.59 27.80 -12.72
N ARG A 304 15.76 27.98 -11.41
CA ARG A 304 15.27 29.16 -10.71
C ARG A 304 16.22 30.35 -10.90
N PRO A 305 15.72 31.59 -11.09
CA PRO A 305 16.55 32.79 -11.05
C PRO A 305 17.12 33.00 -9.64
N LEU A 306 18.44 33.25 -9.54
CA LEU A 306 19.17 33.41 -8.27
C LEU A 306 18.95 34.78 -7.60
N THR A 307 18.53 35.76 -8.38
CA THR A 307 18.32 37.14 -7.94
C THR A 307 16.99 37.61 -8.52
N MET A 308 16.18 38.35 -7.74
CA MET A 308 15.06 39.07 -8.33
C MET A 308 15.62 39.96 -9.46
N PRO A 309 15.08 39.93 -10.69
CA PRO A 309 15.31 41.05 -11.57
C PRO A 309 14.78 42.27 -10.83
N LEU A 310 15.65 43.26 -10.56
CA LEU A 310 15.19 44.57 -10.12
C LEU A 310 14.11 44.98 -11.11
N VAL A 311 12.89 45.13 -10.60
CA VAL A 311 11.71 45.51 -11.37
C VAL A 311 11.88 46.97 -11.80
N GLN A 312 12.76 47.20 -12.77
CA GLN A 312 13.03 48.48 -13.41
C GLN A 312 13.18 48.36 -14.92
N THR A 313 12.94 47.19 -15.53
CA THR A 313 12.77 47.13 -16.98
C THR A 313 11.32 47.50 -17.32
N GLU A 314 11.14 48.77 -17.65
CA GLU A 314 9.97 49.25 -18.38
C GLU A 314 9.74 48.36 -19.62
N GLY A 315 8.53 47.81 -19.78
CA GLY A 315 8.05 47.38 -21.11
C GLY A 315 7.34 46.03 -21.20
N ASN A 316 7.96 44.91 -20.82
CA ASN A 316 7.56 43.61 -21.41
C ASN A 316 7.14 42.48 -20.45
N VAL A 317 7.07 42.70 -19.14
CA VAL A 317 6.61 41.65 -18.20
C VAL A 317 5.12 41.82 -17.90
N PRO A 318 4.25 40.83 -18.17
CA PRO A 318 2.85 40.88 -17.79
C PRO A 318 2.66 41.19 -16.30
N PRO A 319 1.62 41.95 -15.92
CA PRO A 319 1.36 42.27 -14.50
C PRO A 319 1.14 41.02 -13.63
N SER A 320 0.73 39.88 -14.22
CA SER A 320 0.65 38.58 -13.53
C SER A 320 2.01 38.05 -13.08
N ASP A 321 3.06 38.31 -13.87
CA ASP A 321 4.39 37.76 -13.68
C ASP A 321 5.19 38.62 -12.70
N ARG A 322 4.90 39.93 -12.66
CA ARG A 322 5.42 40.88 -11.66
C ARG A 322 5.07 40.46 -10.23
N LYS A 323 3.81 40.06 -10.01
CA LYS A 323 3.34 39.55 -8.70
C LYS A 323 3.98 38.22 -8.32
N ARG A 324 4.23 37.34 -9.30
CA ARG A 324 4.94 36.06 -9.07
C ARG A 324 6.40 36.28 -8.68
N LEU A 325 7.08 37.25 -9.31
CA LEU A 325 8.46 37.64 -9.01
C LEU A 325 8.63 38.19 -7.58
N GLU A 326 7.69 39.03 -7.13
CA GLU A 326 7.68 39.58 -5.76
C GLU A 326 7.47 38.49 -4.68
N GLU A 327 6.78 37.40 -5.01
CA GLU A 327 6.56 36.25 -4.12
C GLU A 327 7.76 35.25 -4.12
N THR A 328 8.79 35.45 -4.94
CA THR A 328 9.86 34.45 -5.21
C THR A 328 10.99 34.40 -4.17
N HIS A 329 10.66 34.40 -2.87
CA HIS A 329 11.64 34.16 -1.80
C HIS A 329 11.46 32.79 -1.13
N THR A 330 11.47 31.73 -1.92
CA THR A 330 11.65 30.38 -1.37
C THR A 330 13.10 30.23 -0.90
N SER A 331 13.34 30.12 0.41
CA SER A 331 14.69 29.92 0.95
C SER A 331 15.26 28.55 0.57
N SER A 332 16.58 28.41 0.55
CA SER A 332 17.22 27.08 0.31
C SER A 332 16.70 26.03 1.30
N GLY A 333 16.49 26.43 2.57
CA GLY A 333 15.87 25.57 3.58
C GLY A 333 14.43 25.15 3.24
N ALA A 334 13.64 26.03 2.61
CA ALA A 334 12.29 25.68 2.15
C ALA A 334 12.31 24.67 0.99
N VAL A 335 13.27 24.78 0.06
CA VAL A 335 13.50 23.79 -1.01
C VAL A 335 13.87 22.43 -0.43
N ILE A 336 14.82 22.40 0.51
CA ILE A 336 15.22 21.15 1.19
C ILE A 336 14.03 20.52 1.89
N ASN A 337 13.23 21.32 2.63
CA ASN A 337 12.04 20.80 3.32
C ASN A 337 10.97 20.29 2.34
N MET A 338 10.82 20.91 1.16
CA MET A 338 9.94 20.40 0.12
C MET A 338 10.43 19.07 -0.46
N MET A 339 11.74 18.96 -0.71
CA MET A 339 12.37 17.75 -1.22
C MET A 339 12.32 16.60 -0.22
N SER A 340 12.47 16.86 1.09
CA SER A 340 12.51 15.81 2.11
C SER A 340 11.14 15.52 2.72
N THR A 341 10.53 16.53 3.34
CA THR A 341 9.39 16.39 4.25
C THR A 341 8.08 16.42 3.49
N ASP A 342 7.87 17.45 2.67
CA ASP A 342 6.61 17.60 1.93
C ASP A 342 6.45 16.47 0.90
N SER A 343 7.51 16.13 0.16
CA SER A 343 7.49 14.98 -0.76
C SER A 343 7.17 13.66 -0.05
N SER A 344 7.70 13.45 1.16
CA SER A 344 7.41 12.25 1.98
C SER A 344 5.93 12.17 2.30
N LYS A 345 5.37 13.26 2.86
CA LYS A 345 3.97 13.31 3.26
C LYS A 345 3.04 13.04 2.09
N VAL A 346 3.26 13.72 0.96
CA VAL A 346 2.43 13.55 -0.25
C VAL A 346 2.50 12.12 -0.77
N SER A 347 3.70 11.53 -0.80
CA SER A 347 3.89 10.16 -1.29
C SER A 347 3.28 9.10 -0.35
N GLU A 348 3.38 9.30 0.97
CA GLU A 348 2.96 8.33 1.97
C GLU A 348 1.44 8.13 2.02
N VAL A 349 0.66 9.15 1.68
CA VAL A 349 -0.81 9.04 1.59
C VAL A 349 -1.24 7.90 0.68
N THR A 350 -0.52 7.62 -0.42
CA THR A 350 -0.86 6.50 -1.31
C THR A 350 -0.79 5.13 -0.64
N SER A 351 -0.01 4.98 0.44
CA SER A 351 -0.01 3.76 1.23
C SER A 351 -1.27 3.59 2.08
N VAL A 352 -1.94 4.68 2.46
CA VAL A 352 -3.08 4.70 3.40
C VAL A 352 -4.44 4.88 2.70
N LEU A 353 -4.46 5.36 1.44
CA LEU A 353 -5.70 5.61 0.68
C LEU A 353 -6.66 4.40 0.63
N HIS A 354 -6.14 3.17 0.56
CA HIS A 354 -6.96 1.95 0.54
C HIS A 354 -7.84 1.82 1.78
N THR A 355 -7.35 2.28 2.94
CA THR A 355 -8.09 2.25 4.21
C THR A 355 -9.32 3.15 4.12
N ALA A 356 -9.17 4.33 3.52
CA ALA A 356 -10.21 5.34 3.38
C ALA A 356 -11.38 4.89 2.49
N PHE A 357 -11.04 4.39 1.30
CA PHE A 357 -12.00 4.23 0.21
C PHE A 357 -12.56 2.81 0.11
N ALA A 358 -11.84 1.81 0.62
CA ALA A 358 -12.28 0.42 0.56
C ALA A 358 -12.44 -0.19 1.96
N GLU A 359 -11.35 -0.28 2.73
CA GLU A 359 -11.33 -1.11 3.93
C GLU A 359 -12.28 -0.62 5.03
N ALA A 360 -12.20 0.66 5.40
CA ALA A 360 -12.98 1.20 6.50
C ALA A 360 -14.49 1.26 6.20
N PRO A 361 -14.94 1.77 5.02
CA PRO A 361 -16.37 1.77 4.68
C PRO A 361 -16.97 0.36 4.67
N ILE A 362 -16.26 -0.62 4.10
CA ILE A 362 -16.72 -2.01 4.04
C ILE A 362 -16.80 -2.59 5.44
N LYS A 363 -15.75 -2.41 6.27
CA LYS A 363 -15.77 -2.92 7.64
C LYS A 363 -16.88 -2.30 8.48
N ILE A 364 -17.12 -0.99 8.35
CA ILE A 364 -18.21 -0.31 9.06
C ILE A 364 -19.56 -0.84 8.60
N ALA A 365 -19.81 -0.90 7.28
CA ALA A 365 -21.08 -1.35 6.72
C ALA A 365 -21.39 -2.81 7.09
N VAL A 366 -20.43 -3.72 6.87
CA VAL A 366 -20.61 -5.16 7.13
C VAL A 366 -20.68 -5.45 8.64
N SER A 367 -19.84 -4.83 9.47
CA SER A 367 -19.94 -5.02 10.94
C SER A 367 -21.29 -4.55 11.45
N THR A 368 -21.76 -3.39 10.98
CA THR A 368 -23.06 -2.85 11.37
C THR A 368 -24.19 -3.79 10.96
N ALA A 369 -24.21 -4.26 9.71
CA ALA A 369 -25.21 -5.19 9.23
C ALA A 369 -25.21 -6.52 10.02
N LEU A 370 -24.03 -7.10 10.28
CA LEU A 370 -23.91 -8.34 11.06
C LEU A 370 -24.33 -8.16 12.52
N LEU A 371 -24.00 -7.01 13.13
CA LEU A 371 -24.45 -6.69 14.49
C LEU A 371 -25.97 -6.60 14.57
N PHE A 372 -26.63 -5.96 13.59
CA PHE A 372 -28.10 -5.94 13.50
C PHE A 372 -28.69 -7.34 13.35
N ILE A 373 -28.07 -8.20 12.53
CA ILE A 373 -28.55 -9.58 12.33
C ILE A 373 -28.40 -10.41 13.62
N ILE A 374 -27.36 -10.20 14.42
CA ILE A 374 -27.07 -11.01 15.61
C ILE A 374 -27.80 -10.49 16.85
N LEU A 375 -27.80 -9.17 17.07
CA LEU A 375 -28.34 -8.54 18.27
C LEU A 375 -29.75 -7.96 18.07
N GLY A 376 -30.22 -7.79 16.84
CA GLY A 376 -31.50 -7.14 16.56
C GLY A 376 -31.48 -5.64 16.86
N TRP A 377 -32.52 -5.14 17.51
CA TRP A 377 -32.70 -3.71 17.81
C TRP A 377 -31.63 -3.16 18.77
N SER A 378 -31.02 -4.03 19.57
CA SER A 378 -29.97 -3.71 20.53
C SER A 378 -28.69 -3.23 19.85
N ALA A 379 -28.50 -3.53 18.56
CA ALA A 379 -27.41 -2.97 17.77
C ALA A 379 -27.52 -1.43 17.64
N ILE A 380 -28.74 -0.85 17.69
CA ILE A 380 -28.94 0.61 17.64
C ILE A 380 -28.33 1.27 18.88
N ALA A 381 -28.51 0.69 20.06
CA ALA A 381 -27.94 1.21 21.30
C ALA A 381 -26.40 1.26 21.20
N THR A 382 -25.79 0.24 20.60
CA THR A 382 -24.35 0.24 20.32
C THR A 382 -23.94 1.34 19.34
N LEU A 383 -24.63 1.44 18.20
CA LEU A 383 -24.31 2.45 17.18
C LEU A 383 -24.44 3.87 17.73
N LEU A 384 -25.48 4.13 18.53
CA LEU A 384 -25.67 5.40 19.21
C LEU A 384 -24.54 5.69 20.20
N SER A 385 -24.10 4.68 20.96
CA SER A 385 -22.99 4.81 21.92
C SER A 385 -21.66 5.10 21.24
N ILE A 386 -21.41 4.46 20.09
CA ILE A 386 -20.24 4.74 19.25
C ILE A 386 -20.32 6.16 18.70
N LEU A 387 -21.47 6.58 18.19
CA LEU A 387 -21.68 7.93 17.66
C LEU A 387 -21.45 8.99 18.75
N LEU A 388 -21.92 8.74 19.98
CA LEU A 388 -21.70 9.59 21.15
C LEU A 388 -20.22 9.63 21.59
N SER A 389 -19.43 8.60 21.28
CA SER A 389 -17.99 8.58 21.58
C SER A 389 -17.16 9.47 20.64
N LEU A 390 -17.59 9.67 19.39
CA LEU A 390 -16.87 10.49 18.41
C LEU A 390 -16.58 11.94 18.87
N PRO A 391 -17.54 12.73 19.40
CA PRO A 391 -17.26 14.09 19.86
C PRO A 391 -16.24 14.13 21.00
N ILE A 392 -16.21 13.11 21.86
CA ILE A 392 -15.24 12.98 22.94
C ILE A 392 -13.83 12.83 22.33
N SER A 393 -13.68 11.92 21.37
CA SER A 393 -12.43 11.69 20.64
C SER A 393 -11.93 12.94 19.91
N LEU A 394 -12.84 13.69 19.26
CA LEU A 394 -12.50 14.94 18.57
C LEU A 394 -12.06 16.04 19.54
N SER A 395 -12.75 16.19 20.68
CA SER A 395 -12.40 17.18 21.71
C SER A 395 -11.02 16.90 22.31
N ILE A 396 -10.73 15.63 22.64
CA ILE A 396 -9.41 15.18 23.10
C ILE A 396 -8.33 15.53 22.07
N SER A 397 -8.59 15.22 20.79
CA SER A 397 -7.64 15.48 19.70
C SER A 397 -7.33 16.97 19.54
N LYS A 398 -8.35 17.83 19.64
CA LYS A 398 -8.19 19.30 19.61
C LYS A 398 -7.35 19.81 20.80
N GLN A 399 -7.56 19.25 21.99
CA GLN A 399 -6.78 19.62 23.18
C GLN A 399 -5.32 19.18 23.06
N LEU A 400 -5.07 17.94 22.61
CA LEU A 400 -3.71 17.44 22.35
C LEU A 400 -2.99 18.32 21.32
N GLY A 401 -3.66 18.69 20.23
CA GLY A 401 -3.12 19.61 19.22
C GLY A 401 -2.79 21.00 19.78
N ARG A 402 -3.65 21.55 20.65
CA ARG A 402 -3.38 22.84 21.33
C ARG A 402 -2.11 22.78 22.17
N TYR A 403 -1.96 21.77 23.02
CA TYR A 403 -0.76 21.64 23.86
C TYR A 403 0.49 21.30 23.05
N GLN A 404 0.37 20.54 21.95
CA GLN A 404 1.47 20.33 21.02
C GLN A 404 2.00 21.64 20.44
N LYS A 405 1.10 22.56 20.06
CA LYS A 405 1.50 23.90 19.57
C LYS A 405 2.28 24.70 20.62
N LEU A 406 1.81 24.68 21.87
CA LEU A 406 2.49 25.37 22.98
C LEU A 406 3.86 24.76 23.29
N ILE A 407 3.97 23.44 23.24
CA ILE A 407 5.26 22.73 23.39
C ILE A 407 6.22 23.16 22.28
N SER A 408 5.79 23.12 21.01
CA SER A 408 6.63 23.55 19.88
C SER A 408 7.15 24.98 20.04
N MET A 409 6.29 25.93 20.45
CA MET A 409 6.72 27.32 20.70
C MET A 409 7.80 27.43 21.81
N ALA A 410 7.63 26.71 22.91
CA ALA A 410 8.62 26.71 24.00
C ALA A 410 9.93 26.01 23.60
N THR A 411 9.83 24.91 22.85
CA THR A 411 10.97 24.17 22.31
C THR A 411 11.77 25.02 21.34
N ASP A 412 11.11 25.75 20.43
CA ASP A 412 11.76 26.63 19.45
C ASP A 412 12.54 27.75 20.16
N ALA A 413 11.94 28.40 21.16
CA ALA A 413 12.62 29.40 21.98
C ALA A 413 13.84 28.82 22.73
N ARG A 414 13.69 27.63 23.33
CA ARG A 414 14.80 26.94 24.02
C ARG A 414 15.95 26.60 23.06
N ILE A 415 15.63 26.07 21.87
CA ILE A 415 16.64 25.71 20.86
C ILE A 415 17.35 26.97 20.37
N HIS A 416 16.61 28.06 20.12
CA HIS A 416 17.17 29.35 19.74
C HIS A 416 18.22 29.83 20.76
N ASP A 417 17.82 29.91 22.04
CA ASP A 417 18.70 30.35 23.13
C ASP A 417 19.92 29.44 23.33
N THR A 418 19.72 28.13 23.22
CA THR A 418 20.81 27.15 23.34
C THR A 418 21.81 27.32 22.19
N THR A 419 21.32 27.59 20.99
CA THR A 419 22.15 27.81 19.80
C THR A 419 22.95 29.11 19.95
N GLU A 420 22.32 30.19 20.43
CA GLU A 420 23.00 31.45 20.72
C GLU A 420 24.13 31.27 21.76
N ALA A 421 23.86 30.52 22.83
CA ALA A 421 24.85 30.23 23.86
C ALA A 421 26.05 29.41 23.33
N MET A 422 25.79 28.41 22.49
CA MET A 422 26.83 27.57 21.89
C MET A 422 27.70 28.35 20.90
N ASN A 423 27.07 29.16 20.05
CA ASN A 423 27.79 29.99 19.07
C ASN A 423 28.68 31.05 19.75
N ASN A 424 28.27 31.58 20.90
CA ASN A 424 28.98 32.63 21.64
C ASN A 424 29.70 32.11 22.90
N ILE A 425 29.99 30.80 22.99
CA ILE A 425 30.45 30.16 24.23
C ILE A 425 31.74 30.78 24.80
N ARG A 426 32.65 31.23 23.93
CA ARG A 426 33.92 31.85 24.36
C ARG A 426 33.68 33.18 25.08
N THR A 427 32.81 34.03 24.54
CA THR A 427 32.44 35.31 25.14
C THR A 427 31.72 35.10 26.47
N ILE A 428 30.78 34.16 26.52
CA ILE A 428 30.03 33.82 27.74
C ILE A 428 30.99 33.34 28.84
N LYS A 429 31.97 32.49 28.50
CA LYS A 429 33.01 32.01 29.42
C LYS A 429 33.93 33.13 29.89
N TYR A 430 34.34 34.04 29.00
CA TYR A 430 35.21 35.16 29.33
C TYR A 430 34.59 36.11 30.37
N PHE A 431 33.29 36.37 30.26
CA PHE A 431 32.55 37.24 31.19
C PHE A 431 31.88 36.52 32.36
N VAL A 432 32.04 35.19 32.46
CA VAL A 432 31.40 34.36 33.51
C VAL A 432 29.86 34.54 33.52
N TRP A 433 29.25 34.52 32.32
CA TRP A 433 27.80 34.71 32.13
C TRP A 433 27.01 33.39 32.04
N GLU A 434 27.64 32.25 32.33
CA GLU A 434 27.03 30.93 32.14
C GLU A 434 25.70 30.80 32.89
N ASP A 435 25.67 31.21 34.16
CA ASP A 435 24.48 31.08 35.01
C ASP A 435 23.30 31.90 34.47
N ARG A 436 23.55 33.07 33.87
CA ARG A 436 22.48 33.89 33.27
C ARG A 436 21.89 33.25 32.02
N PHE A 437 22.75 32.71 31.15
CA PHE A 437 22.28 31.98 29.96
C PHE A 437 21.56 30.69 30.34
N LEU A 438 22.09 29.95 31.32
CA LEU A 438 21.45 28.74 31.86
C LEU A 438 20.08 29.06 32.47
N ALA A 439 19.97 30.13 33.27
CA ALA A 439 18.69 30.54 33.84
C ALA A 439 17.66 30.93 32.76
N ARG A 440 18.10 31.58 31.68
CA ARG A 440 17.25 31.94 30.53
C ARG A 440 16.72 30.69 29.81
N ILE A 441 17.60 29.72 29.54
CA ILE A 441 17.25 28.43 28.94
C ILE A 441 16.32 27.62 29.87
N ASP A 442 16.60 27.61 31.17
CA ASP A 442 15.81 26.88 32.17
C ASP A 442 14.38 27.43 32.31
N LYS A 443 14.19 28.74 32.13
CA LYS A 443 12.85 29.35 32.06
C LYS A 443 12.02 28.75 30.92
N HIS A 444 12.58 28.71 29.70
CA HIS A 444 11.91 28.08 28.56
C HIS A 444 11.69 26.58 28.77
N ARG A 445 12.64 25.90 29.39
CA ARG A 445 12.51 24.47 29.74
C ARG A 445 11.38 24.21 30.73
N LYS A 446 11.19 25.06 31.73
CA LYS A 446 10.06 24.94 32.69
C LYS A 446 8.71 25.08 31.98
N ASP A 447 8.56 26.07 31.11
CA ASP A 447 7.34 26.25 30.32
C ASP A 447 7.08 25.05 29.40
N GLU A 448 8.12 24.53 28.74
CA GLU A 448 8.06 23.30 27.95
C GLU A 448 7.58 22.10 28.80
N LEU A 449 8.18 21.89 29.98
CA LEU A 449 7.86 20.78 30.88
C LEU A 449 6.43 20.86 31.45
N VAL A 450 5.93 22.05 31.77
CA VAL A 450 4.54 22.23 32.24
C VAL A 450 3.55 21.85 31.13
N ASN A 451 3.80 22.29 29.90
CA ASN A 451 2.96 21.95 28.75
C ASN A 451 3.07 20.47 28.38
N LEU A 452 4.27 19.89 28.46
CA LEU A 452 4.50 18.45 28.29
C LEU A 452 3.72 17.63 29.32
N ARG A 453 3.76 18.03 30.60
CA ARG A 453 2.99 17.37 31.67
C ARG A 453 1.50 17.41 31.39
N LYS A 454 0.95 18.59 31.05
CA LYS A 454 -0.48 18.74 30.69
C LYS A 454 -0.86 17.86 29.50
N ARG A 455 -0.04 17.84 28.44
CA ARG A 455 -0.26 16.98 27.28
C ARG A 455 -0.25 15.50 27.66
N PHE A 456 0.73 15.07 28.46
CA PHE A 456 0.86 13.68 28.87
C PHE A 456 -0.31 13.24 29.77
N THR A 457 -0.77 14.10 30.69
CA THR A 457 -1.95 13.82 31.51
C THR A 457 -3.21 13.65 30.65
N ILE A 458 -3.43 14.52 29.66
CA ILE A 458 -4.56 14.40 28.73
C ILE A 458 -4.42 13.13 27.89
N TRP A 459 -3.22 12.83 27.41
CA TRP A 459 -2.96 11.61 26.66
C TRP A 459 -3.22 10.35 27.51
N ALA A 460 -2.80 10.32 28.77
CA ALA A 460 -3.04 9.20 29.68
C ALA A 460 -4.54 9.02 29.97
N LEU A 461 -5.27 10.12 30.20
CA LEU A 461 -6.72 10.09 30.35
C LEU A 461 -7.41 9.60 29.07
N ALA A 462 -6.97 10.08 27.92
CA ALA A 462 -7.47 9.68 26.62
C ALA A 462 -7.21 8.20 26.33
N ALA A 463 -6.01 7.70 26.61
CA ALA A 463 -5.64 6.29 26.44
C ALA A 463 -6.49 5.40 27.36
N SER A 464 -6.71 5.84 28.60
CA SER A 464 -7.59 5.16 29.56
C SER A 464 -9.04 5.12 29.07
N ALA A 465 -9.55 6.26 28.58
CA ALA A 465 -10.86 6.33 27.95
C ALA A 465 -10.94 5.43 26.70
N TRP A 466 -9.87 5.39 25.89
CA TRP A 466 -9.79 4.51 24.73
C TRP A 466 -9.95 3.06 25.15
N SER A 467 -9.24 2.58 26.16
CA SER A 467 -9.39 1.21 26.63
C SER A 467 -10.74 0.93 27.31
N GLY A 468 -11.34 1.93 27.99
CA GLY A 468 -12.59 1.76 28.74
C GLY A 468 -13.88 1.86 27.92
N ILE A 469 -13.93 2.74 26.92
CA ILE A 469 -15.13 2.99 26.10
C ILE A 469 -15.74 1.71 25.50
N PRO A 470 -14.98 0.76 24.92
CA PRO A 470 -15.55 -0.48 24.40
C PRO A 470 -16.26 -1.30 25.47
N MET A 471 -15.70 -1.38 26.68
CA MET A 471 -16.33 -2.14 27.77
C MET A 471 -17.69 -1.56 28.12
N ILE A 472 -17.80 -0.23 28.16
CA ILE A 472 -19.06 0.48 28.40
C ILE A 472 -20.06 0.20 27.27
N ILE A 473 -19.62 0.28 26.01
CA ILE A 473 -20.47 0.03 24.83
C ILE A 473 -20.99 -1.41 24.84
N ILE A 474 -20.12 -2.40 25.10
CA ILE A 474 -20.49 -3.81 25.17
C ILE A 474 -21.48 -4.05 26.31
N ALA A 475 -21.20 -3.50 27.50
CA ALA A 475 -22.07 -3.63 28.66
C ALA A 475 -23.46 -3.05 28.39
N LEU A 476 -23.54 -1.86 27.80
CA LEU A 476 -24.81 -1.24 27.45
C LEU A 476 -25.57 -2.07 26.40
N SER A 477 -24.87 -2.59 25.39
CA SER A 477 -25.48 -3.42 24.34
C SER A 477 -26.06 -4.72 24.88
N PHE A 478 -25.35 -5.41 25.78
CA PHE A 478 -25.87 -6.64 26.40
C PHE A 478 -26.96 -6.35 27.42
N LEU A 479 -26.91 -5.20 28.11
CA LEU A 479 -27.97 -4.76 29.00
C LEU A 479 -29.26 -4.50 28.21
N THR A 480 -29.20 -3.82 27.06
CA THR A 480 -30.39 -3.63 26.21
C THR A 480 -30.90 -4.95 25.64
N TYR A 481 -30.02 -5.86 25.23
CA TYR A 481 -30.39 -7.18 24.70
C TYR A 481 -31.11 -8.07 25.73
N THR A 482 -30.67 -8.04 26.98
CA THR A 482 -31.20 -8.90 28.05
C THR A 482 -32.38 -8.27 28.79
N LEU A 483 -32.31 -7.00 29.19
CA LEU A 483 -33.37 -6.35 29.98
C LEU A 483 -34.51 -5.80 29.12
N ILE A 484 -34.21 -5.21 27.97
CA ILE A 484 -35.22 -4.56 27.12
C ILE A 484 -35.81 -5.58 26.14
N GLU A 485 -34.97 -6.28 25.38
CA GLU A 485 -35.44 -7.27 24.40
C GLU A 485 -35.81 -8.63 25.00
N LYS A 486 -35.46 -8.86 26.28
CA LYS A 486 -35.76 -10.12 27.00
C LYS A 486 -35.24 -11.38 26.28
N LYS A 487 -34.15 -11.25 25.53
CA LYS A 487 -33.50 -12.36 24.83
C LYS A 487 -32.44 -13.00 25.72
N THR A 488 -32.25 -14.31 25.58
CA THR A 488 -31.21 -15.05 26.29
C THR A 488 -29.85 -14.81 25.62
N LEU A 489 -28.87 -14.37 26.41
CA LEU A 489 -27.53 -14.12 25.92
C LEU A 489 -26.73 -15.43 25.86
N VAL A 490 -26.80 -16.11 24.71
CA VAL A 490 -26.01 -17.33 24.44
C VAL A 490 -24.57 -17.00 24.05
N ALA A 491 -23.64 -17.94 24.25
CA ALA A 491 -22.21 -17.73 24.02
C ALA A 491 -21.92 -17.39 22.56
N SER A 492 -22.58 -18.06 21.62
CA SER A 492 -22.46 -17.79 20.18
C SER A 492 -22.90 -16.37 19.80
N VAL A 493 -23.82 -15.74 20.54
CA VAL A 493 -24.22 -14.34 20.32
C VAL A 493 -23.23 -13.39 20.99
N ALA A 494 -22.87 -13.64 22.25
CA ALA A 494 -22.01 -12.77 23.04
C ALA A 494 -20.59 -12.64 22.45
N PHE A 495 -19.92 -13.76 22.17
CA PHE A 495 -18.54 -13.75 21.67
C PHE A 495 -18.45 -13.21 20.23
N THR A 496 -19.46 -13.50 19.40
CA THR A 496 -19.49 -12.96 18.04
C THR A 496 -19.76 -11.45 18.06
N ALA A 497 -20.69 -10.97 18.88
CA ALA A 497 -20.91 -9.54 19.06
C ALA A 497 -19.65 -8.82 19.57
N LEU A 498 -18.96 -9.39 20.56
CA LEU A 498 -17.69 -8.87 21.09
C LEU A 498 -16.64 -8.71 19.98
N SER A 499 -16.49 -9.72 19.12
CA SER A 499 -15.57 -9.70 17.98
C SER A 499 -15.94 -8.60 16.99
N LEU A 500 -17.23 -8.48 16.64
CA LEU A 500 -17.72 -7.46 15.71
C LEU A 500 -17.57 -6.03 16.24
N PHE A 501 -17.76 -5.80 17.55
CA PHE A 501 -17.49 -4.50 18.17
C PHE A 501 -16.01 -4.13 18.07
N GLY A 502 -15.11 -5.07 18.32
CA GLY A 502 -13.67 -4.87 18.13
C GLY A 502 -13.30 -4.50 16.69
N MET A 503 -13.94 -5.15 15.71
CA MET A 503 -13.71 -4.89 14.28
C MET A 503 -14.26 -3.55 13.80
N LEU A 504 -15.35 -3.05 14.40
CA LEU A 504 -15.96 -1.76 14.04
C LEU A 504 -15.12 -0.57 14.51
N ARG A 505 -14.37 -0.73 15.60
CA ARG A 505 -13.63 0.36 16.24
C ARG A 505 -12.43 0.83 15.41
N ALA A 506 -11.53 -0.09 15.06
CA ALA A 506 -10.27 0.27 14.39
C ALA A 506 -10.47 1.11 13.11
N PRO A 507 -11.45 0.79 12.23
CA PRO A 507 -11.79 1.62 11.07
C PRO A 507 -12.18 3.07 11.42
N LEU A 508 -12.94 3.29 12.50
CA LEU A 508 -13.36 4.63 12.91
C LEU A 508 -12.16 5.48 13.35
N ASP A 509 -11.25 4.87 14.11
CA ASP A 509 -10.03 5.51 14.58
C ASP A 509 -9.11 5.89 13.40
N GLN A 510 -9.01 4.99 12.41
CA GLN A 510 -8.23 5.20 11.19
C GLN A 510 -8.79 6.35 10.34
N ILE A 511 -10.12 6.49 10.21
CA ILE A 511 -10.74 7.61 9.48
C ILE A 511 -10.36 8.96 10.12
N ILE A 512 -10.39 9.06 11.44
CA ILE A 512 -10.01 10.30 12.15
C ILE A 512 -8.54 10.64 11.87
N SER A 513 -7.64 9.67 11.95
CA SER A 513 -6.21 9.86 11.66
C SER A 513 -5.97 10.29 10.21
N LEU A 514 -6.67 9.65 9.27
CA LEU A 514 -6.56 9.96 7.86
C LEU A 514 -6.98 11.40 7.53
N ILE A 515 -8.07 11.90 8.14
CA ILE A 515 -8.52 13.28 7.92
C ILE A 515 -7.39 14.26 8.27
N ALA A 516 -6.69 14.04 9.38
CA ALA A 516 -5.56 14.87 9.77
C ALA A 516 -4.41 14.78 8.75
N GLN A 517 -4.05 13.57 8.31
CA GLN A 517 -3.00 13.36 7.29
C GLN A 517 -3.33 14.04 5.96
N LEU A 518 -4.59 13.96 5.51
CA LEU A 518 -5.05 14.58 4.27
C LEU A 518 -4.96 16.11 4.32
N GLN A 519 -5.21 16.73 5.48
CA GLN A 519 -5.03 18.18 5.65
C GLN A 519 -3.56 18.58 5.50
N GLU A 520 -2.64 17.83 6.10
CA GLU A 520 -1.20 18.09 5.95
C GLU A 520 -0.75 17.93 4.50
N VAL A 521 -1.19 16.86 3.84
CA VAL A 521 -0.86 16.61 2.43
C VAL A 521 -1.42 17.68 1.51
N LYS A 522 -2.64 18.18 1.76
CA LYS A 522 -3.20 19.31 1.00
C LYS A 522 -2.29 20.54 1.08
N VAL A 523 -1.77 20.86 2.25
CA VAL A 523 -0.84 21.99 2.44
C VAL A 523 0.49 21.74 1.74
N SER A 524 1.06 20.54 1.87
CA SER A 524 2.32 20.16 1.21
C SER A 524 2.21 20.17 -0.32
N ILE A 525 1.10 19.66 -0.90
CA ILE A 525 0.83 19.73 -2.33
C ILE A 525 0.76 21.19 -2.77
N GLY A 526 -0.01 22.04 -2.06
CA GLY A 526 -0.15 23.44 -2.41
C GLY A 526 1.18 24.21 -2.37
N ARG A 527 2.10 23.84 -1.46
CA ARG A 527 3.45 24.43 -1.42
C ARG A 527 4.30 23.99 -2.61
N ILE A 528 4.32 22.69 -2.91
CA ILE A 528 5.11 22.15 -4.03
C ILE A 528 4.57 22.69 -5.36
N GLU A 529 3.25 22.76 -5.54
CA GLU A 529 2.62 23.28 -6.76
C GLU A 529 2.98 24.74 -6.99
N ARG A 530 2.87 25.61 -5.98
CA ARG A 530 3.31 27.01 -6.08
C ARG A 530 4.79 27.14 -6.44
N PHE A 531 5.65 26.30 -5.85
CA PHE A 531 7.08 26.29 -6.17
C PHE A 531 7.36 25.85 -7.61
N LEU A 532 6.64 24.84 -8.12
CA LEU A 532 6.78 24.39 -9.50
C LEU A 532 6.29 25.45 -10.51
N ASP A 533 5.33 26.28 -10.12
CA ASP A 533 4.74 27.36 -10.93
C ASP A 533 5.50 28.70 -10.86
N GLU A 534 6.60 28.80 -10.10
CA GLU A 534 7.50 29.95 -10.11
C GLU A 534 8.06 30.20 -11.54
N LEU A 535 8.61 31.38 -11.84
CA LEU A 535 9.21 31.62 -13.16
C LEU A 535 10.57 30.92 -13.29
N ASP A 536 10.83 30.36 -14.48
CA ASP A 536 12.14 29.80 -14.84
C ASP A 536 13.11 30.92 -15.23
N THR A 537 14.42 30.66 -15.15
CA THR A 537 15.48 31.58 -15.57
C THR A 537 15.73 31.47 -17.08
N ASP A 538 15.85 32.63 -17.74
CA ASP A 538 16.24 32.75 -19.14
C ASP A 538 17.76 32.58 -19.36
N LYS A 539 18.53 32.20 -18.33
CA LYS A 539 20.00 32.04 -18.42
C LYS A 539 20.45 31.18 -19.61
N TYR A 540 19.67 30.16 -19.96
CA TYR A 540 20.03 29.23 -21.03
C TYR A 540 19.56 29.65 -22.43
N SER A 541 18.59 30.57 -22.55
CA SER A 541 18.19 31.14 -23.85
C SER A 541 19.17 32.23 -24.33
N GLN A 542 19.85 32.91 -23.41
CA GLN A 542 20.89 33.90 -23.73
C GLN A 542 22.09 33.31 -24.51
N LEU A 543 22.32 32.01 -24.43
CA LEU A 543 23.46 31.32 -25.05
C LEU A 543 23.09 30.56 -26.33
N SER A 544 21.79 30.47 -26.69
CA SER A 544 21.35 29.69 -27.86
C SER A 544 21.34 30.47 -29.17
N ASP A 545 21.33 31.80 -29.12
CA ASP A 545 21.12 32.66 -30.31
C ASP A 545 22.43 33.07 -31.00
N SER A 546 23.56 32.41 -30.73
CA SER A 546 24.78 32.61 -31.52
C SER A 546 24.63 31.92 -32.89
N THR A 547 24.05 32.63 -33.84
CA THR A 547 24.09 32.27 -35.26
C THR A 547 25.56 32.14 -35.67
N ALA A 548 25.98 30.95 -36.11
CA ALA A 548 27.37 30.60 -36.39
C ALA A 548 28.00 31.31 -37.61
N ASP A 549 27.34 32.31 -38.18
CA ASP A 549 27.73 32.95 -39.45
C ASP A 549 28.51 34.26 -39.29
N GLU A 550 28.66 34.82 -38.09
CA GLU A 550 29.54 35.98 -37.83
C GLU A 550 30.74 35.58 -36.98
N LEU A 551 31.60 34.74 -37.56
CA LEU A 551 32.89 34.39 -37.01
C LEU A 551 33.96 35.37 -37.48
N ASP A 552 33.76 36.66 -37.26
CA ASP A 552 34.86 37.64 -37.30
C ASP A 552 34.68 38.70 -36.23
N SER A 553 35.53 38.61 -35.20
CA SER A 553 35.76 39.60 -34.15
C SER A 553 34.54 40.04 -33.33
N HIS A 554 34.19 39.29 -32.29
CA HIS A 554 34.11 39.78 -30.90
C HIS A 554 33.70 38.61 -29.97
N LEU A 555 34.70 38.02 -29.32
CA LEU A 555 34.54 37.11 -28.18
C LEU A 555 33.70 37.81 -27.09
N LEU A 556 32.60 37.18 -26.66
CA LEU A 556 31.88 37.43 -25.41
C LEU A 556 31.91 38.91 -24.94
N GLY A 557 31.02 39.73 -25.50
CA GLY A 557 30.83 41.13 -25.10
C GLY A 557 29.45 41.38 -24.47
N PHE A 558 29.34 42.45 -23.70
CA PHE A 558 28.05 42.96 -23.23
C PHE A 558 27.69 44.22 -24.02
N GLU A 559 26.56 44.22 -24.71
CA GLU A 559 26.03 45.41 -25.37
C GLU A 559 24.81 45.92 -24.59
N ARG A 560 24.89 47.15 -24.06
CA ARG A 560 23.82 47.78 -23.26
C ARG A 560 23.30 46.92 -22.09
N ALA A 561 24.16 46.09 -21.50
CA ALA A 561 23.77 45.24 -20.38
C ALA A 561 23.70 46.05 -19.07
N THR A 562 22.63 45.83 -18.31
CA THR A 562 22.47 46.38 -16.96
C THR A 562 22.46 45.20 -15.99
N PHE A 563 23.40 45.15 -15.06
CA PHE A 563 23.46 44.14 -14.00
C PHE A 563 23.00 44.76 -12.69
N ALA A 564 22.07 44.08 -12.03
CA ALA A 564 21.49 44.47 -10.75
C ALA A 564 22.33 43.97 -9.58
#